data_AF-A0A3D0S640-F1
#
_entry.id   AF-A0A3D0S640-F1
#
_cell.length_a   1.000
_cell.length_b   1.000
_cell.length_c   1.000
_cell.angle_alpha   90.00
_cell.angle_beta   90.00
_cell.angle_gamma   90.00
#
_symmetry.space_group_name_H-M   'P 1'
#
loop_
_entity.id
_entity.type
_entity.pdbx_description
1 polymer ?
#
loop_
_entity_poly.entity_id
_entity_poly.type
_entity_poly.pdbx_seq_one_letter_code
_entity_poly.pdbx_strand_id
1 'polypeptide(L)'
;MVRRAQALRPPDEAAFDFSRFPRRSLRASTHWYRQHRAREGKDHGAWYFSSHAAGEEGDGRFDLAVPDGTCYLSSTARGAINELIGPDAAERGWVNSELVAGRVVSRLPLPRDVRVANVSAERAADFRITRELVTTVDYGLTQQWAAGLAAAGFGGILADLRFTPGTPKGLALFGSAGVPEPPWQGDPDARPVRPLVESYGIEVVDPPSFST
;
A
#
# COMPACT_ATOMS: atom_id res chain seq x y z
N MET A 1 -11.16 32.92 -11.58
CA MET A 1 -10.11 32.10 -10.94
C MET A 1 -10.37 30.65 -11.34
N VAL A 2 -9.53 30.04 -12.18
CA VAL A 2 -9.72 28.65 -12.60
C VAL A 2 -9.16 27.75 -11.50
N ARG A 3 -10.00 26.92 -10.87
CA ARG A 3 -9.57 25.92 -9.90
C ARG A 3 -8.69 24.90 -10.63
N ARG A 4 -7.44 24.74 -10.21
CA ARG A 4 -6.56 23.69 -10.75
C ARG A 4 -7.09 22.32 -10.34
N ALA A 5 -7.04 21.35 -11.25
CA ALA A 5 -7.51 19.98 -11.00
C ALA A 5 -6.61 19.21 -10.01
N GLN A 6 -5.31 19.52 -9.98
CA GLN A 6 -4.32 18.92 -9.09
C GLN A 6 -3.37 20.00 -8.56
N ALA A 7 -3.22 20.06 -7.23
CA ALA A 7 -2.36 21.01 -6.54
C ALA A 7 -0.98 20.42 -6.23
N LEU A 8 -0.91 19.12 -5.92
CA LEU A 8 0.32 18.41 -5.60
C LEU A 8 1.33 18.54 -6.75
N ARG A 9 2.59 18.73 -6.38
CA ARG A 9 3.73 18.85 -7.29
C ARG A 9 4.76 17.76 -6.98
N PRO A 10 5.66 17.45 -7.93
CA PRO A 10 6.80 16.59 -7.67
C PRO A 10 7.58 17.03 -6.43
N PRO A 11 8.25 16.10 -5.74
CA PRO A 11 9.14 16.46 -4.64
C PRO A 11 10.20 17.48 -5.12
N ASP A 12 10.41 18.52 -4.31
CA ASP A 12 11.39 19.57 -4.60
C ASP A 12 12.59 19.40 -3.66
N GLU A 13 13.47 18.47 -4.01
CA GLU A 13 14.66 18.13 -3.22
C GLU A 13 15.68 19.28 -3.15
N ALA A 14 15.61 20.23 -4.08
CA ALA A 14 16.43 21.44 -4.05
C ALA A 14 15.91 22.47 -3.03
N ALA A 15 14.59 22.54 -2.82
CA ALA A 15 13.98 23.46 -1.87
C ALA A 15 13.91 22.92 -0.44
N PHE A 16 13.91 21.58 -0.26
CA PHE A 16 13.64 20.97 1.04
C PHE A 16 14.62 19.86 1.41
N ASP A 17 15.08 19.88 2.67
CA ASP A 17 15.87 18.81 3.27
C ASP A 17 14.95 17.67 3.76
N PHE A 18 14.79 16.64 2.94
CA PHE A 18 13.94 15.49 3.27
C PHE A 18 14.44 14.65 4.44
N SER A 19 15.68 14.80 4.90
CA SER A 19 16.13 14.14 6.13
C SER A 19 15.37 14.62 7.38
N ARG A 20 14.75 15.80 7.28
CA ARG A 20 13.89 16.43 8.30
C ARG A 20 12.40 16.13 8.13
N PHE A 21 12.04 15.35 7.12
CA PHE A 21 10.65 15.00 6.84
C PHE A 21 10.02 14.31 8.08
N PRO A 22 8.73 14.57 8.39
CA PRO A 22 8.05 13.95 9.52
C PRO A 22 8.17 12.43 9.47
N ARG A 23 8.55 11.84 10.59
CA ARG A 23 8.90 10.42 10.64
C ARG A 23 8.23 9.68 11.78
N ARG A 24 8.06 8.38 11.61
CA ARG A 24 7.72 7.45 12.68
C ARG A 24 8.70 6.29 12.68
N SER A 25 9.09 5.84 13.86
CA SER A 25 9.81 4.58 14.01
C SER A 25 8.80 3.46 14.28
N LEU A 26 8.77 2.47 13.41
CA LEU A 26 8.00 1.24 13.59
C LEU A 26 8.95 0.17 14.11
N ARG A 27 8.56 -0.53 15.17
CA ARG A 27 9.39 -1.57 15.77
C ARG A 27 9.22 -2.89 15.03
N ALA A 28 10.30 -3.67 14.96
CA ALA A 28 10.26 -5.07 14.60
C ALA A 28 9.17 -5.79 15.42
N SER A 29 8.59 -6.84 14.83
CA SER A 29 7.51 -7.63 15.43
C SER A 29 6.18 -6.87 15.66
N THR A 30 6.11 -5.57 15.35
CA THR A 30 4.81 -4.88 15.24
C THR A 30 4.04 -5.51 14.08
N HIS A 31 2.79 -5.91 14.33
CA HIS A 31 2.00 -6.61 13.33
C HIS A 31 1.28 -5.64 12.41
N TRP A 32 1.32 -5.96 11.12
CA TRP A 32 0.60 -5.32 10.04
C TRP A 32 -0.19 -6.37 9.26
N TYR A 33 -1.04 -5.94 8.34
CA TYR A 33 -1.91 -6.82 7.57
C TYR A 33 -1.71 -6.60 6.08
N ARG A 34 -1.73 -7.69 5.31
CA ARG A 34 -1.68 -7.64 3.85
C ARG A 34 -2.71 -8.57 3.26
N GLN A 35 -3.51 -8.08 2.33
CA GLN A 35 -4.23 -8.96 1.41
C GLN A 35 -3.30 -9.31 0.24
N HIS A 36 -3.27 -10.58 -0.16
CA HIS A 36 -2.48 -11.04 -1.30
C HIS A 36 -3.09 -12.31 -1.90
N ARG A 37 -2.65 -12.68 -3.10
CA ARG A 37 -2.94 -14.02 -3.63
C ARG A 37 -2.16 -15.05 -2.82
N ALA A 38 -2.81 -16.13 -2.41
CA ALA A 38 -2.13 -17.27 -1.82
C ALA A 38 -1.23 -17.92 -2.90
N ARG A 39 0.01 -18.19 -2.54
CA ARG A 39 0.98 -18.89 -3.38
C ARG A 39 1.65 -20.00 -2.56
N GLU A 40 2.28 -20.94 -3.23
CA GLU A 40 3.17 -21.90 -2.56
C GLU A 40 4.42 -21.19 -2.03
N GLY A 41 4.98 -21.70 -0.94
CA GLY A 41 6.18 -21.15 -0.31
C GLY A 41 6.01 -20.83 1.17
N LYS A 42 7.13 -20.50 1.84
CA LYS A 42 7.21 -20.32 3.30
C LYS A 42 6.35 -19.17 3.83
N ASP A 43 6.10 -18.17 3.01
CA ASP A 43 5.32 -16.99 3.38
C ASP A 43 3.94 -16.94 2.69
N HIS A 44 3.58 -17.97 1.93
CA HIS A 44 2.38 -18.02 1.09
C HIS A 44 2.23 -16.85 0.09
N GLY A 45 3.35 -16.20 -0.29
CA GLY A 45 3.36 -15.01 -1.15
C GLY A 45 3.08 -13.70 -0.41
N ALA A 46 3.14 -13.70 0.92
CA ALA A 46 2.85 -12.56 1.77
C ALA A 46 3.90 -11.43 1.68
N TRP A 47 5.11 -11.70 1.22
CA TRP A 47 6.15 -10.70 1.00
C TRP A 47 6.52 -10.63 -0.48
N TYR A 48 6.06 -9.57 -1.13
CA TYR A 48 6.46 -9.24 -2.50
C TYR A 48 6.56 -7.72 -2.63
N PHE A 49 7.74 -7.26 -3.03
CA PHE A 49 8.06 -5.85 -3.23
C PHE A 49 7.84 -5.53 -4.70
N SER A 50 6.70 -4.91 -5.00
CA SER A 50 6.35 -4.47 -6.35
C SER A 50 7.33 -3.40 -6.82
N SER A 51 7.68 -3.44 -8.09
CA SER A 51 8.61 -2.50 -8.70
C SER A 51 8.29 -2.34 -10.18
N HIS A 52 8.82 -1.29 -10.78
CA HIS A 52 8.71 -1.03 -12.22
C HIS A 52 10.09 -0.81 -12.84
N ALA A 53 10.19 -0.84 -14.16
CA ALA A 53 11.43 -0.48 -14.85
C ALA A 53 11.72 1.02 -14.68
N ALA A 54 13.00 1.38 -14.70
CA ALA A 54 13.41 2.78 -14.64
C ALA A 54 12.83 3.57 -15.82
N GLY A 55 12.16 4.68 -15.53
CA GLY A 55 11.49 5.52 -16.54
C GLY A 55 10.07 5.09 -16.91
N GLU A 56 9.57 3.98 -16.35
CA GLU A 56 8.18 3.56 -16.45
C GLU A 56 7.38 3.94 -15.20
N GLU A 57 6.06 3.84 -15.27
CA GLU A 57 5.15 3.99 -14.12
C GLU A 57 4.75 2.60 -13.61
N GLY A 58 4.84 2.37 -12.30
CA GLY A 58 4.38 1.12 -11.67
C GLY A 58 2.88 1.08 -11.38
N ASP A 59 2.36 -0.11 -11.12
CA ASP A 59 0.94 -0.31 -10.78
C ASP A 59 0.59 0.17 -9.36
N GLY A 60 1.57 0.23 -8.46
CA GLY A 60 1.39 0.69 -7.10
C GLY A 60 1.69 2.18 -6.93
N ARG A 61 0.86 2.87 -6.14
CA ARG A 61 0.97 4.30 -5.84
C ARG A 61 2.37 4.73 -5.37
N PHE A 62 3.05 3.88 -4.61
CA PHE A 62 4.37 4.17 -4.06
C PHE A 62 5.41 3.15 -4.51
N ASP A 63 5.22 2.53 -5.67
CA ASP A 63 6.20 1.60 -6.21
C ASP A 63 7.52 2.33 -6.49
N LEU A 64 8.62 1.64 -6.21
CA LEU A 64 9.95 2.11 -6.56
C LEU A 64 10.38 1.44 -7.87
N ALA A 65 11.30 2.07 -8.59
CA ALA A 65 11.96 1.44 -9.71
C ALA A 65 12.95 0.38 -9.23
N VAL A 66 13.15 -0.67 -10.02
CA VAL A 66 14.24 -1.64 -9.80
C VAL A 66 15.58 -0.90 -9.63
N PRO A 67 16.47 -1.34 -8.70
CA PRO A 67 16.46 -2.60 -7.98
C PRO A 67 15.61 -2.61 -6.69
N ASP A 68 14.97 -1.50 -6.34
CA ASP A 68 14.14 -1.39 -5.16
C ASP A 68 12.67 -1.71 -5.47
N GLY A 69 11.88 -1.95 -4.44
CA GLY A 69 10.45 -2.16 -4.56
C GLY A 69 9.70 -1.86 -3.27
N THR A 70 8.38 -2.01 -3.36
CA THR A 70 7.44 -1.61 -2.32
C THR A 70 6.47 -2.73 -1.98
N CYS A 71 6.38 -3.07 -0.69
CA CYS A 71 5.39 -4.00 -0.15
C CYS A 71 4.31 -3.23 0.62
N TYR A 72 3.06 -3.42 0.22
CA TYR A 72 1.92 -2.70 0.82
C TYR A 72 1.31 -3.47 1.98
N LEU A 73 1.18 -2.77 3.11
CA LEU A 73 0.66 -3.25 4.37
C LEU A 73 -0.39 -2.27 4.90
N SER A 74 -1.24 -2.73 5.81
CA SER A 74 -2.23 -1.93 6.52
C SER A 74 -2.17 -2.21 8.01
N SER A 75 -2.45 -1.21 8.84
CA SER A 75 -2.48 -1.37 10.30
C SER A 75 -3.65 -2.23 10.79
N THR A 76 -4.62 -2.53 9.92
CA THR A 76 -5.77 -3.41 10.21
C THR A 76 -6.09 -4.33 9.04
N ALA A 77 -6.66 -5.50 9.32
CA ALA A 77 -7.14 -6.44 8.30
C ALA A 77 -8.22 -5.80 7.39
N ARG A 78 -9.18 -5.08 7.99
CA ARG A 78 -10.22 -4.36 7.24
C ARG A 78 -9.62 -3.32 6.31
N GLY A 79 -8.60 -2.59 6.75
CA GLY A 79 -7.91 -1.63 5.90
C GLY A 79 -7.22 -2.28 4.70
N ALA A 80 -6.57 -3.44 4.91
CA ALA A 80 -5.94 -4.19 3.81
C ALA A 80 -6.97 -4.66 2.77
N ILE A 81 -8.12 -5.15 3.23
CA ILE A 81 -9.23 -5.61 2.38
C ILE A 81 -9.86 -4.43 1.63
N ASN A 82 -10.18 -3.35 2.33
CA ASN A 82 -10.81 -2.18 1.73
C ASN A 82 -9.97 -1.55 0.63
N GLU A 83 -8.64 -1.59 0.68
CA GLU A 83 -7.81 -1.12 -0.44
C GLU A 83 -7.89 -2.03 -1.68
N LEU A 84 -8.23 -3.31 -1.51
CA LEU A 84 -8.51 -4.22 -2.63
C LEU A 84 -9.90 -3.97 -3.21
N ILE A 85 -10.91 -3.93 -2.35
CA ILE A 85 -12.32 -3.95 -2.78
C ILE A 85 -12.95 -2.57 -2.92
N GLY A 86 -12.29 -1.54 -2.41
CA GLY A 86 -12.83 -0.19 -2.28
C GLY A 86 -13.37 0.43 -3.56
N PRO A 87 -12.69 0.30 -4.71
CA PRO A 87 -13.23 0.79 -5.98
C PRO A 87 -14.61 0.19 -6.29
N ASP A 88 -14.70 -1.13 -6.33
CA ASP A 88 -15.93 -1.85 -6.68
C ASP A 88 -17.03 -1.65 -5.63
N ALA A 89 -16.69 -1.76 -4.34
CA ALA A 89 -17.65 -1.61 -3.25
C ALA A 89 -18.22 -0.18 -3.17
N ALA A 90 -17.41 0.86 -3.44
CA ALA A 90 -17.88 2.24 -3.44
C ALA A 90 -18.73 2.57 -4.67
N GLU A 91 -18.40 1.98 -5.83
CA GLU A 91 -19.15 2.21 -7.07
C GLU A 91 -20.48 1.44 -7.10
N ARG A 92 -20.48 0.18 -6.67
CA ARG A 92 -21.57 -0.78 -6.94
C ARG A 92 -22.30 -1.26 -5.68
N GLY A 93 -21.67 -1.15 -4.52
CA GLY A 93 -22.18 -1.70 -3.25
C GLY A 93 -21.91 -3.20 -3.05
N TRP A 94 -21.34 -3.88 -4.05
CA TRP A 94 -20.97 -5.30 -4.03
C TRP A 94 -19.64 -5.52 -4.77
N VAL A 95 -19.04 -6.70 -4.63
CA VAL A 95 -17.77 -7.04 -5.29
C VAL A 95 -17.89 -8.32 -6.11
N ASN A 96 -17.19 -8.38 -7.24
CA ASN A 96 -17.12 -9.60 -8.05
C ASN A 96 -16.30 -10.67 -7.31
N SER A 97 -16.78 -11.91 -7.31
CA SER A 97 -16.09 -13.04 -6.67
C SER A 97 -14.69 -13.31 -7.19
N GLU A 98 -14.43 -13.04 -8.47
CA GLU A 98 -13.11 -13.17 -9.09
C GLU A 98 -12.07 -12.26 -8.43
N LEU A 99 -12.48 -11.09 -7.92
CA LEU A 99 -11.58 -10.14 -7.24
C LEU A 99 -11.00 -10.75 -5.96
N VAL A 100 -11.79 -11.53 -5.24
CA VAL A 100 -11.46 -12.11 -3.92
C VAL A 100 -11.04 -13.58 -3.99
N ALA A 101 -11.26 -14.25 -5.14
CA ALA A 101 -10.90 -15.64 -5.37
C ALA A 101 -9.38 -15.85 -5.20
N GLY A 102 -9.01 -16.90 -4.45
CA GLY A 102 -7.61 -17.25 -4.20
C GLY A 102 -6.82 -16.22 -3.39
N ARG A 103 -7.47 -15.22 -2.79
CA ARG A 103 -6.83 -14.23 -1.92
C ARG A 103 -7.01 -14.52 -0.45
N VAL A 104 -5.98 -14.20 0.31
CA VAL A 104 -5.95 -14.31 1.77
C VAL A 104 -5.49 -12.98 2.39
N VAL A 105 -5.79 -12.80 3.67
CA VAL A 105 -5.23 -11.74 4.52
C VAL A 105 -4.31 -12.37 5.55
N SER A 106 -3.06 -11.94 5.52
CA SER A 106 -2.01 -12.34 6.46
C SER A 106 -1.78 -11.24 7.50
N ARG A 107 -1.53 -11.63 8.75
CA ARG A 107 -1.04 -10.80 9.84
C ARG A 107 0.47 -11.00 9.98
N LEU A 108 1.23 -9.99 9.62
CA LEU A 108 2.67 -10.07 9.39
C LEU A 108 3.43 -9.23 10.42
N PRO A 109 4.36 -9.83 11.19
CA PRO A 109 5.30 -9.05 11.99
C PRO A 109 6.29 -8.33 11.07
N LEU A 110 6.60 -7.06 11.34
CA LEU A 110 7.72 -6.41 10.66
C LEU A 110 9.02 -7.15 10.97
N PRO A 111 9.87 -7.45 9.96
CA PRO A 111 11.09 -8.21 10.17
C PRO A 111 12.21 -7.40 10.84
N ARG A 112 12.07 -6.07 10.89
CA ARG A 112 13.08 -5.14 11.41
C ARG A 112 12.43 -3.85 11.90
N ASP A 113 13.18 -3.07 12.67
CA ASP A 113 12.85 -1.68 12.94
C ASP A 113 12.92 -0.87 11.63
N VAL A 114 11.91 -0.06 11.36
CA VAL A 114 11.83 0.74 10.13
C VAL A 114 11.52 2.19 10.50
N ARG A 115 12.31 3.11 9.95
CA ARG A 115 12.01 4.54 9.96
C ARG A 115 11.20 4.87 8.73
N VAL A 116 9.96 5.30 8.90
CA VAL A 116 9.04 5.60 7.79
C VAL A 116 8.74 7.09 7.73
N ALA A 117 8.59 7.61 6.51
CA ALA A 117 8.10 8.96 6.26
C ALA A 117 6.59 8.99 6.55
N ASN A 118 6.16 9.85 7.47
CA ASN A 118 4.76 10.00 7.84
C ASN A 118 4.12 11.13 7.03
N VAL A 119 3.63 10.79 5.84
CA VAL A 119 3.03 11.77 4.90
C VAL A 119 1.65 12.26 5.35
N SER A 120 1.08 11.63 6.38
CA SER A 120 -0.19 12.04 7.01
C SER A 120 -0.01 12.90 8.26
N ALA A 121 1.23 13.22 8.63
CA ALA A 121 1.49 14.20 9.69
C ALA A 121 1.15 15.62 9.19
N GLU A 122 0.64 16.47 10.07
CA GLU A 122 0.38 17.90 9.76
C GLU A 122 1.63 18.60 9.19
N ARG A 123 2.79 18.35 9.82
CA ARG A 123 4.09 18.89 9.39
C ARG A 123 4.55 18.42 8.00
N ALA A 124 3.86 17.46 7.36
CA ALA A 124 4.15 17.11 5.97
C ALA A 124 3.78 18.27 5.02
N ALA A 125 2.87 19.16 5.45
CA ALA A 125 2.52 20.37 4.71
C ALA A 125 3.70 21.35 4.58
N ASP A 126 4.66 21.33 5.51
CA ASP A 126 5.89 22.13 5.44
C ASP A 126 6.74 21.78 4.20
N PHE A 127 6.55 20.56 3.67
CA PHE A 127 7.16 20.04 2.45
C PHE A 127 6.22 20.12 1.24
N ARG A 128 5.10 20.84 1.38
CA ARG A 128 4.05 21.03 0.36
C ARG A 128 3.33 19.75 -0.08
N ILE A 129 3.43 18.67 0.70
CA ILE A 129 2.55 17.51 0.52
C ILE A 129 1.12 17.89 0.91
N THR A 130 0.17 17.37 0.15
CA THR A 130 -1.25 17.48 0.43
C THR A 130 -1.87 16.08 0.51
N ARG A 131 -3.14 16.00 0.93
CA ARG A 131 -3.90 14.74 0.90
C ARG A 131 -4.07 14.16 -0.50
N GLU A 132 -3.81 14.93 -1.55
CA GLU A 132 -3.81 14.42 -2.93
C GLU A 132 -2.78 13.29 -3.11
N LEU A 133 -1.70 13.25 -2.31
CA LEU A 133 -0.70 12.19 -2.41
C LEU A 133 -1.31 10.79 -2.22
N VAL A 134 -2.33 10.67 -1.38
CA VAL A 134 -3.00 9.38 -1.09
C VAL A 134 -4.27 9.15 -1.91
N THR A 135 -4.76 10.16 -2.64
CA THR A 135 -6.03 10.08 -3.38
C THR A 135 -5.91 10.28 -4.88
N THR A 136 -4.80 10.86 -5.37
CA THR A 136 -4.58 11.12 -6.80
C THR A 136 -4.55 9.82 -7.62
N VAL A 137 -4.84 9.93 -8.90
CA VAL A 137 -4.69 8.82 -9.87
C VAL A 137 -3.37 8.90 -10.63
N ASP A 138 -2.62 9.99 -10.49
CA ASP A 138 -1.29 10.19 -11.06
C ASP A 138 -0.25 9.44 -10.22
N TYR A 139 0.05 8.20 -10.59
CA TYR A 139 0.96 7.34 -9.84
C TYR A 139 2.42 7.71 -10.09
N GLY A 140 2.78 8.18 -11.29
CA GLY A 140 4.10 8.72 -11.56
C GLY A 140 4.47 9.84 -10.57
N LEU A 141 3.52 10.71 -10.20
CA LEU A 141 3.77 11.72 -9.17
C LEU A 141 4.00 11.13 -7.77
N THR A 142 3.20 10.15 -7.35
CA THR A 142 3.33 9.55 -6.01
C THR A 142 4.56 8.64 -5.90
N GLN A 143 4.98 8.03 -7.01
CA GLN A 143 6.22 7.25 -7.13
C GLN A 143 7.46 8.14 -7.08
N GLN A 144 7.43 9.34 -7.70
CA GLN A 144 8.50 10.33 -7.51
C GLN A 144 8.68 10.71 -6.04
N TRP A 145 7.58 10.95 -5.31
CA TRP A 145 7.63 11.18 -3.87
C TRP A 145 8.20 9.98 -3.10
N ALA A 146 7.84 8.75 -3.47
CA ALA A 146 8.41 7.55 -2.88
C ALA A 146 9.92 7.45 -3.09
N ALA A 147 10.39 7.71 -4.31
CA ALA A 147 11.81 7.72 -4.66
C ALA A 147 12.60 8.78 -3.86
N GLY A 148 12.11 10.02 -3.79
CA GLY A 148 12.78 11.08 -3.03
C GLY A 148 12.85 10.78 -1.52
N LEU A 149 11.80 10.18 -0.95
CA LEU A 149 11.80 9.77 0.46
C LEU A 149 12.71 8.55 0.69
N ALA A 150 12.76 7.59 -0.24
CA ALA A 150 13.70 6.47 -0.18
C ALA A 150 15.16 6.97 -0.24
N ALA A 151 15.47 7.90 -1.15
CA ALA A 151 16.78 8.53 -1.28
C ALA A 151 17.19 9.31 -0.02
N ALA A 152 16.22 9.89 0.70
CA ALA A 152 16.43 10.52 2.01
C ALA A 152 16.65 9.52 3.17
N GLY A 153 16.64 8.20 2.89
CA GLY A 153 16.94 7.14 3.85
C GLY A 153 15.74 6.62 4.63
N PHE A 154 14.51 6.90 4.20
CA PHE A 154 13.32 6.27 4.78
C PHE A 154 13.18 4.83 4.26
N GLY A 155 12.79 3.91 5.13
CA GLY A 155 12.51 2.51 4.77
C GLY A 155 11.05 2.28 4.37
N GLY A 156 10.27 3.33 4.14
CA GLY A 156 8.87 3.24 3.71
C GLY A 156 8.07 4.51 3.97
N ILE A 157 6.81 4.51 3.53
CA ILE A 157 5.84 5.58 3.72
C ILE A 157 4.68 5.10 4.60
N LEU A 158 4.33 5.89 5.60
CA LEU A 158 3.14 5.75 6.42
C LEU A 158 2.09 6.78 5.99
N ALA A 159 0.92 6.31 5.56
CA ALA A 159 -0.11 7.13 4.94
C ALA A 159 -1.52 6.77 5.42
N ASP A 160 -2.46 7.69 5.24
CA ASP A 160 -3.90 7.40 5.27
C ASP A 160 -4.26 6.45 4.12
N LEU A 161 -5.23 5.58 4.36
CA LEU A 161 -5.76 4.65 3.35
C LEU A 161 -6.83 5.35 2.51
N ARG A 162 -6.86 5.10 1.19
CA ARG A 162 -7.77 5.76 0.26
C ARG A 162 -9.22 5.32 0.46
N PHE A 163 -9.42 4.03 0.72
CA PHE A 163 -10.73 3.39 0.85
C PHE A 163 -11.07 2.99 2.30
N THR A 164 -10.28 3.46 3.26
CA THR A 164 -10.53 3.24 4.69
C THR A 164 -10.43 4.54 5.47
N PRO A 165 -11.55 5.25 5.69
CA PRO A 165 -11.54 6.47 6.48
C PRO A 165 -11.21 6.17 7.96
N GLY A 166 -10.72 7.19 8.66
CA GLY A 166 -10.50 7.16 10.10
C GLY A 166 -9.05 6.90 10.50
N THR A 167 -8.86 6.11 11.55
CA THR A 167 -7.55 5.88 12.18
C THR A 167 -6.63 4.89 11.48
N PRO A 168 -7.09 3.88 10.71
CA PRO A 168 -6.18 2.94 10.03
C PRO A 168 -5.17 3.64 9.12
N LYS A 169 -3.97 3.06 9.02
CA LYS A 169 -2.88 3.56 8.19
C LYS A 169 -2.40 2.48 7.22
N GLY A 170 -2.01 2.91 6.03
CA GLY A 170 -1.22 2.14 5.10
C GLY A 170 0.26 2.32 5.37
N LEU A 171 1.02 1.26 5.13
CA LEU A 171 2.47 1.26 5.11
C LEU A 171 2.92 0.73 3.76
N ALA A 172 3.58 1.58 2.97
CA ALA A 172 4.34 1.20 1.80
C ALA A 172 5.78 0.94 2.25
N LEU A 173 6.11 -0.32 2.55
CA LEU A 173 7.41 -0.73 3.07
C LEU A 173 8.40 -0.89 1.92
N PHE A 174 9.59 -0.29 2.03
CA PHE A 174 10.63 -0.41 1.01
C PHE A 174 11.59 -1.57 1.28
N GLY A 175 12.08 -2.17 0.20
CA GLY A 175 13.04 -3.28 0.19
C GLY A 175 13.53 -3.58 -1.22
N SER A 176 14.34 -4.62 -1.38
CA SER A 176 14.73 -5.12 -2.70
C SER A 176 13.51 -5.60 -3.49
N ALA A 177 13.48 -5.31 -4.79
CA ALA A 177 12.40 -5.74 -5.68
C ALA A 177 12.18 -7.25 -5.64
N GLY A 178 10.91 -7.67 -5.69
CA GLY A 178 10.51 -9.07 -5.74
C GLY A 178 10.34 -9.74 -4.38
N VAL A 179 10.62 -11.05 -4.33
CA VAL A 179 10.54 -11.84 -3.09
C VAL A 179 11.83 -11.64 -2.29
N PRO A 180 11.77 -11.37 -0.97
CA PRO A 180 12.98 -11.25 -0.16
C PRO A 180 13.84 -12.52 -0.17
N GLU A 181 15.16 -12.35 -0.23
CA GLU A 181 16.14 -13.42 -0.10
C GLU A 181 17.08 -13.16 1.10
N PRO A 182 17.09 -14.03 2.15
CA PRO A 182 16.21 -15.18 2.32
C PRO A 182 14.73 -14.79 2.59
N PRO A 183 13.77 -15.68 2.31
CA PRO A 183 12.35 -15.41 2.52
C PRO A 183 12.03 -15.08 3.97
N TRP A 184 11.22 -14.04 4.17
CA TRP A 184 10.70 -13.64 5.48
C TRP A 184 9.56 -14.57 5.92
N GLN A 185 9.24 -14.54 7.21
CA GLN A 185 8.16 -15.35 7.76
C GLN A 185 6.79 -14.80 7.31
N GLY A 186 5.91 -15.67 6.80
CA GLY A 186 4.51 -15.34 6.55
C GLY A 186 3.61 -15.60 7.74
N ASP A 187 2.29 -15.60 7.49
CA ASP A 187 1.27 -15.92 8.47
C ASP A 187 0.77 -17.36 8.28
N PRO A 188 1.00 -18.28 9.24
CA PRO A 188 0.47 -19.64 9.15
C PRO A 188 -1.07 -19.69 9.26
N ASP A 189 -1.69 -18.63 9.78
CA ASP A 189 -3.13 -18.53 10.02
C ASP A 189 -3.81 -17.54 9.04
N ALA A 190 -3.23 -17.39 7.84
CA ALA A 190 -3.77 -16.51 6.81
C ALA A 190 -5.23 -16.85 6.49
N ARG A 191 -6.10 -15.82 6.46
CA ARG A 191 -7.56 -16.02 6.34
C ARG A 191 -8.06 -15.70 4.94
N PRO A 192 -8.93 -16.51 4.33
CA PRO A 192 -9.53 -16.20 3.03
C PRO A 192 -10.24 -14.84 3.01
N VAL A 193 -10.12 -14.10 1.91
CA VAL A 193 -10.71 -12.75 1.80
C VAL A 193 -12.23 -12.78 1.71
N ARG A 194 -12.84 -13.68 0.91
CA ARG A 194 -14.30 -13.72 0.68
C ARG A 194 -15.12 -13.72 2.00
N PRO A 195 -14.91 -14.65 2.94
CA PRO A 195 -15.67 -14.66 4.19
C PRO A 195 -15.49 -13.41 5.04
N LEU A 196 -14.31 -12.77 4.97
CA LEU A 196 -14.07 -11.51 5.69
C LEU A 196 -14.85 -10.36 5.07
N VAL A 197 -14.90 -10.27 3.73
CA VAL A 197 -15.69 -9.25 3.02
C VAL A 197 -17.17 -9.39 3.35
N GLU A 198 -17.71 -10.61 3.29
CA GLU A 198 -19.10 -10.91 3.65
C GLU A 198 -19.38 -10.55 5.12
N SER A 199 -18.44 -10.83 6.04
CA SER A 199 -18.56 -10.45 7.45
C SER A 199 -18.62 -8.93 7.69
N TYR A 200 -18.19 -8.11 6.72
CA TYR A 200 -18.30 -6.66 6.78
C TYR A 200 -19.63 -6.13 6.23
N GLY A 201 -20.53 -7.02 5.81
CA GLY A 201 -21.82 -6.66 5.22
C GLY A 201 -21.73 -6.28 3.74
N ILE A 202 -20.67 -6.68 3.04
CA ILE A 202 -20.48 -6.43 1.61
C ILE A 202 -20.77 -7.73 0.87
N GLU A 203 -21.70 -7.67 -0.08
CA GLU A 203 -22.06 -8.82 -0.91
C GLU A 203 -20.94 -9.17 -1.91
N VAL A 204 -20.65 -10.46 -2.04
CA VAL A 204 -19.74 -11.00 -3.04
C VAL A 204 -20.55 -11.76 -4.08
N VAL A 205 -20.57 -11.26 -5.32
CA VAL A 205 -21.42 -11.76 -6.40
C VAL A 205 -20.59 -12.60 -7.37
N ASP A 206 -21.06 -13.81 -7.63
CA ASP A 206 -20.49 -14.66 -8.70
C ASP A 206 -20.97 -14.16 -10.08
N PRO A 207 -20.09 -14.02 -11.08
CA PRO A 207 -20.51 -13.64 -12.41
C PRO A 207 -21.49 -14.69 -12.96
N PRO A 208 -22.51 -14.28 -13.75
CA PRO A 208 -23.42 -15.22 -14.35
C PRO A 208 -22.65 -16.21 -15.22
N SER A 209 -22.76 -17.51 -14.92
CA SER A 209 -22.22 -18.57 -15.76
C SER A 209 -23.21 -18.84 -16.90
N PHE A 210 -22.80 -18.54 -18.13
CA PHE A 210 -23.49 -19.07 -19.31
C PHE A 210 -22.88 -20.43 -19.60
N SER A 211 -23.61 -21.51 -19.36
CA SER A 211 -23.25 -22.83 -19.85
C SER A 211 -23.26 -22.77 -21.39
N THR A 212 -22.09 -22.98 -22.00
CA THR A 212 -21.96 -23.26 -23.44
C THR A 212 -22.43 -24.66 -23.77
#